data_AF-A0A2T6LT12-F1
#
_entry.id   AF-A0A2T6LT12-F1
#
_cell.length_a   1.000
_cell.length_b   1.000
_cell.length_c   1.000
_cell.angle_alpha   90.00
_cell.angle_beta   90.00
_cell.angle_gamma   90.00
#
_symmetry.space_group_name_H-M   'P 1'
#
loop_
_entity.id
_entity.type
_entity.pdbx_description
1 polymer ?
#
loop_
_entity_poly.entity_id
_entity_poly.type
_entity_poly.pdbx_seq_one_letter_code
_entity_poly.pdbx_strand_id
1 'polypeptide(L)'
;MIAQTIQLSLAPVFVLVAIGNIMNILTTRLGRIVDRSRHLQQLHAETTGVAHDAVVVEMRYVDRRIQLIGRALLLLVLSGLGIGVTVGSLFFNQITGIAHLGDVTATTFFIAIALLMVALIYLLLETRLVASTLRLPPEFLELERKDL
;
A
#
# COMPACT_ATOMS: atom_id res chain seq x y z
N MET A 1 4.18 -31.15 20.47
CA MET A 1 5.00 -30.69 19.32
C MET A 1 4.16 -29.99 18.26
N ILE A 2 3.16 -30.64 17.63
CA ILE A 2 2.30 -29.98 16.62
C ILE A 2 1.58 -28.73 17.16
N ALA A 3 1.02 -28.80 18.39
CA ALA A 3 0.35 -27.65 19.01
C ALA A 3 1.27 -26.42 19.19
N GLN A 4 2.55 -26.65 19.51
CA GLN A 4 3.53 -25.58 19.68
C GLN A 4 3.89 -24.93 18.34
N THR A 5 4.02 -25.72 17.28
CA THR A 5 4.28 -25.20 15.92
C THR A 5 3.09 -24.45 15.34
N ILE A 6 1.85 -24.90 15.62
CA ILE A 6 0.64 -24.15 15.32
C ILE A 6 0.69 -22.79 16.04
N GLN A 7 0.97 -22.78 17.34
CA GLN A 7 1.04 -21.55 18.14
C GLN A 7 2.12 -20.58 17.62
N LEU A 8 3.30 -21.08 17.26
CA LEU A 8 4.38 -20.27 16.68
C LEU A 8 4.01 -19.72 15.29
N SER A 9 3.20 -20.46 14.52
CA SER A 9 2.74 -20.05 13.19
C SER A 9 1.58 -19.04 13.23
N LEU A 10 0.86 -18.93 14.35
CA LEU A 10 -0.25 -17.98 14.47
C LEU A 10 0.22 -16.53 14.32
N ALA A 11 1.34 -16.15 14.94
CA ALA A 11 1.88 -14.79 14.87
C ALA A 11 2.12 -14.31 13.42
N PRO A 12 2.89 -15.01 12.57
CA PRO A 12 3.05 -14.62 11.17
C PRO A 12 1.74 -14.68 10.37
N VAL A 13 0.83 -15.61 10.66
CA VAL A 13 -0.48 -15.67 9.99
C VAL A 13 -1.33 -14.43 10.29
N PHE A 14 -1.30 -13.89 11.51
CA PHE A 14 -1.96 -12.62 11.81
C PHE A 14 -1.41 -11.45 10.99
N VAL A 15 -0.11 -11.44 10.71
CA VAL A 15 0.50 -10.43 9.85
C VAL A 15 -0.01 -10.54 8.41
N LEU A 16 -0.21 -11.76 7.89
CA LEU A 16 -0.84 -11.95 6.56
C LEU A 16 -2.25 -11.36 6.49
N VAL A 17 -3.06 -11.54 7.54
CA VAL A 17 -4.39 -10.92 7.62
C VAL A 17 -4.30 -9.40 7.62
N ALA A 18 -3.36 -8.83 8.39
CA ALA A 18 -3.12 -7.39 8.42
C ALA A 18 -2.69 -6.86 7.04
N ILE A 19 -1.79 -7.56 6.34
CA ILE A 19 -1.38 -7.24 4.97
C ILE A 19 -2.58 -7.23 4.03
N GLY A 20 -3.44 -8.25 4.10
CA GLY A 20 -4.66 -8.33 3.27
C GLY A 20 -5.59 -7.13 3.48
N ASN A 21 -5.79 -6.71 4.74
CA ASN A 21 -6.59 -5.52 5.06
C ASN A 21 -5.97 -4.25 4.48
N ILE A 22 -4.66 -4.07 4.62
CA ILE A 22 -3.95 -2.89 4.07
C ILE A 22 -4.02 -2.87 2.54
N MET A 23 -3.83 -4.03 1.90
CA MET A 23 -3.96 -4.18 0.45
C MET A 23 -5.36 -3.80 -0.03
N ASN A 24 -6.41 -4.19 0.68
CA ASN A 24 -7.77 -3.82 0.34
C ASN A 24 -7.96 -2.29 0.39
N ILE A 25 -7.48 -1.64 1.46
CA ILE A 25 -7.53 -0.17 1.61
C ILE A 25 -6.81 0.52 0.44
N LEU A 26 -5.60 0.07 0.09
CA LEU A 26 -4.83 0.62 -1.03
C LEU A 26 -5.51 0.38 -2.38
N THR A 27 -6.11 -0.80 -2.56
CA THR A 27 -6.82 -1.15 -3.80
C THR A 27 -8.06 -0.28 -3.99
N THR A 28 -8.85 -0.05 -2.92
CA THR A 28 -9.99 0.89 -2.96
C THR A 28 -9.53 2.33 -3.23
N ARG A 29 -8.41 2.77 -2.67
CA ARG A 29 -7.82 4.09 -2.97
C ARG A 29 -7.37 4.19 -4.43
N LEU A 30 -6.67 3.18 -4.92
CA LEU A 30 -6.20 3.13 -6.30
C LEU A 30 -7.36 3.17 -7.28
N GLY A 31 -8.44 2.40 -7.03
CA GLY A 31 -9.66 2.42 -7.84
C GLY A 31 -10.20 3.84 -8.02
N ARG A 32 -10.38 4.59 -6.91
CA ARG A 32 -10.85 5.99 -6.97
C ARG A 32 -9.92 6.92 -7.75
N ILE A 33 -8.61 6.69 -7.69
CA ILE A 33 -7.62 7.50 -8.43
C ILE A 33 -7.63 7.16 -9.92
N VAL A 34 -7.77 5.87 -10.26
CA VAL A 34 -7.89 5.40 -11.64
C VAL A 34 -9.19 5.90 -12.27
N ASP A 35 -10.30 5.90 -11.54
CA ASP A 35 -11.57 6.46 -12.02
C ASP A 35 -11.45 7.97 -12.28
N ARG A 36 -10.77 8.72 -11.40
CA ARG A 36 -10.43 10.13 -11.66
C ARG A 36 -9.54 10.30 -12.90
N SER A 37 -8.56 9.41 -13.09
CA SER A 37 -7.70 9.42 -14.29
C SER A 37 -8.52 9.23 -15.57
N ARG A 38 -9.53 8.35 -15.55
CA ARG A 38 -10.41 8.12 -16.71
C ARG A 38 -11.23 9.37 -17.04
N HIS A 39 -11.72 10.06 -16.01
CA HIS A 39 -12.43 11.33 -16.21
C HIS A 39 -11.51 12.42 -16.79
N LEU A 40 -10.26 12.53 -16.29
CA LEU A 40 -9.28 13.46 -16.85
C LEU A 40 -8.90 13.12 -18.30
N GLN A 41 -8.86 11.85 -18.68
CA GLN A 41 -8.65 11.42 -20.07
C GLN A 41 -9.77 11.90 -21.01
N GLN A 42 -11.02 11.89 -20.55
CA GLN A 42 -12.15 12.42 -21.32
C GLN A 42 -12.01 13.94 -21.49
N LEU A 43 -11.75 14.67 -20.39
CA LEU A 43 -11.52 16.12 -20.42
C LEU A 43 -10.34 16.52 -21.32
N HIS A 44 -9.28 15.71 -21.35
CA HIS A 44 -8.13 15.93 -22.22
C HIS A 44 -8.49 15.88 -23.70
N ALA A 45 -9.44 15.02 -24.09
CA ALA A 45 -9.95 14.92 -25.46
C ALA A 45 -10.89 16.08 -25.84
N GLU A 46 -11.55 16.71 -24.86
CA GLU A 46 -12.54 17.76 -25.06
C GLU A 46 -11.97 19.19 -24.94
N THR A 47 -10.78 19.35 -24.34
CA THR A 47 -10.18 20.67 -24.04
C THR A 47 -9.06 21.04 -25.02
N THR A 48 -8.94 22.34 -25.32
CA THR A 48 -7.85 22.93 -26.13
C THR A 48 -7.32 24.21 -25.48
N GLY A 49 -6.09 24.62 -25.83
CA GLY A 49 -5.45 25.83 -25.30
C GLY A 49 -5.10 25.76 -23.81
N VAL A 50 -5.24 26.87 -23.08
CA VAL A 50 -4.81 26.98 -21.67
C VAL A 50 -5.54 26.00 -20.74
N ALA A 51 -6.80 25.66 -21.05
CA ALA A 51 -7.55 24.66 -20.30
C ALA A 51 -6.95 23.25 -20.43
N HIS A 52 -6.43 22.91 -21.61
CA HIS A 52 -5.79 21.63 -21.86
C HIS A 52 -4.49 21.46 -21.05
N ASP A 53 -3.68 22.53 -20.96
CA ASP A 53 -2.44 22.53 -20.17
C ASP A 53 -2.71 22.24 -18.69
N ALA A 54 -3.79 22.80 -18.13
CA ALA A 54 -4.21 22.53 -16.76
C ALA A 54 -4.59 21.04 -16.56
N VAL A 55 -5.33 20.44 -17.50
CA VAL A 55 -5.68 19.01 -17.46
C VAL A 55 -4.43 18.14 -17.53
N VAL A 56 -3.46 18.46 -18.41
CA VAL A 56 -2.20 17.71 -18.54
C VAL A 56 -1.39 17.75 -17.25
N VAL A 57 -1.31 18.91 -16.59
CA VAL A 57 -0.61 19.04 -15.30
C VAL A 57 -1.27 18.16 -14.24
N GLU A 58 -2.60 18.22 -14.10
CA GLU A 58 -3.33 17.39 -13.14
C GLU A 58 -3.15 15.89 -13.42
N MET A 59 -3.18 15.50 -14.70
CA MET A 59 -3.00 14.11 -15.13
C MET A 59 -1.62 13.55 -14.75
N ARG A 60 -0.55 14.37 -14.80
CA ARG A 60 0.79 13.98 -14.32
C ARG A 60 0.82 13.74 -12.81
N TYR A 61 0.07 14.52 -12.02
CA TYR A 61 -0.04 14.29 -10.58
C TYR A 61 -0.77 12.98 -10.28
N VAL A 62 -1.85 12.70 -11.01
CA VAL A 62 -2.62 11.45 -10.87
C VAL A 62 -1.75 10.24 -11.22
N ASP A 63 -1.01 10.28 -12.33
CA ASP A 63 -0.12 9.20 -12.74
C ASP A 63 0.96 8.89 -11.68
N ARG A 64 1.62 9.93 -11.14
CA ARG A 64 2.62 9.75 -10.08
C ARG A 64 2.04 9.07 -8.84
N ARG A 65 0.78 9.36 -8.50
CA ARG A 65 0.08 8.71 -7.37
C ARG A 65 -0.24 7.24 -7.65
N ILE A 66 -0.65 6.92 -8.87
CA ILE A 66 -0.88 5.54 -9.32
C ILE A 66 0.41 4.72 -9.16
N GLN A 67 1.55 5.25 -9.62
CA GLN A 67 2.83 4.57 -9.50
C GLN A 67 3.27 4.34 -8.05
N LEU A 68 3.07 5.31 -7.17
CA LEU A 68 3.40 5.19 -5.75
C LEU A 68 2.57 4.10 -5.05
N ILE A 69 1.26 4.07 -5.29
CA ILE A 69 0.37 3.04 -4.72
C ILE A 69 0.68 1.67 -5.32
N GLY A 70 0.94 1.59 -6.62
CA GLY A 70 1.34 0.36 -7.28
C GLY A 70 2.62 -0.25 -6.67
N ARG A 71 3.62 0.58 -6.38
CA ARG A 71 4.86 0.14 -5.69
C ARG A 71 4.58 -0.33 -4.26
N ALA A 72 3.70 0.35 -3.52
CA ALA A 72 3.31 -0.06 -2.18
C ALA A 72 2.61 -1.43 -2.18
N LEU A 73 1.66 -1.65 -3.11
CA LEU A 73 0.97 -2.93 -3.30
C LEU A 73 1.94 -4.05 -3.65
N LEU A 74 2.90 -3.79 -4.55
CA LEU A 74 3.94 -4.77 -4.89
C LEU A 74 4.75 -5.18 -3.65
N LEU A 75 5.20 -4.22 -2.84
CA LEU A 75 5.94 -4.49 -1.62
C LEU A 75 5.12 -5.28 -0.58
N LEU A 76 3.82 -5.00 -0.45
CA LEU A 76 2.91 -5.78 0.40
C LEU A 76 2.77 -7.23 -0.08
N VAL A 77 2.64 -7.45 -1.38
CA VAL A 77 2.58 -8.79 -1.97
C VAL A 77 3.88 -9.54 -1.72
N LEU A 78 5.04 -8.92 -1.95
CA LEU A 78 6.34 -9.54 -1.68
C LEU A 78 6.53 -9.87 -0.19
N SER A 79 6.12 -8.96 0.71
CA SER A 79 6.11 -9.21 2.15
C SER A 79 5.22 -10.40 2.48
N GLY A 80 3.98 -10.42 1.98
CA GLY A 80 3.04 -11.52 2.19
C GLY A 80 3.57 -12.87 1.70
N LEU A 81 4.21 -12.91 0.53
CA LEU A 81 4.89 -14.12 0.03
C LEU A 81 6.01 -14.57 0.97
N GLY A 82 6.83 -13.64 1.48
CA GLY A 82 7.89 -13.94 2.46
C GLY A 82 7.32 -14.52 3.77
N ILE A 83 6.20 -13.99 4.26
CA ILE A 83 5.52 -14.53 5.43
C ILE A 83 4.95 -15.92 5.13
N GLY A 84 4.35 -16.13 3.95
CA GLY A 84 3.86 -17.43 3.51
C GLY A 84 4.97 -18.49 3.47
N VAL A 85 6.14 -18.14 2.95
CA VAL A 85 7.34 -19.01 2.96
C VAL A 85 7.81 -19.28 4.39
N THR A 86 7.78 -18.28 5.28
CA THR A 86 8.13 -18.45 6.70
C THR A 86 7.22 -19.47 7.37
N VAL A 87 5.90 -19.33 7.21
CA VAL A 87 4.91 -20.25 7.77
C VAL A 87 5.11 -21.65 7.20
N GLY A 88 5.24 -21.78 5.88
CA GLY A 88 5.50 -23.07 5.23
C GLY A 88 6.78 -23.74 5.75
N SER A 89 7.84 -22.96 5.97
CA SER A 89 9.11 -23.43 6.49
C SER A 89 9.03 -23.90 7.96
N LEU A 90 8.22 -23.26 8.80
CA LEU A 90 7.96 -23.72 10.18
C LEU A 90 7.29 -25.10 10.19
N PHE A 91 6.27 -25.30 9.35
CA PHE A 91 5.61 -26.59 9.21
C PHE A 91 6.53 -27.65 8.58
N PHE A 92 7.34 -27.26 7.58
CA PHE A 92 8.27 -28.16 6.92
C PHE A 92 9.38 -28.64 7.86
N ASN A 93 9.93 -27.74 8.68
CA ASN A 93 10.89 -28.09 9.74
C ASN A 93 10.28 -29.11 10.71
N GLN A 94 9.03 -28.91 11.14
CA GLN A 94 8.35 -29.81 12.06
C GLN A 94 8.11 -31.21 11.47
N ILE A 95 7.87 -31.33 10.16
CA ILE A 95 7.63 -32.60 9.49
C ILE A 95 8.93 -33.36 9.23
N THR A 96 10.00 -32.65 8.84
CA THR A 96 11.27 -33.26 8.41
C THR A 96 12.28 -33.43 9.54
N GLY A 97 12.14 -32.72 10.66
CA GLY A 97 13.06 -32.77 11.79
C GLY A 97 14.46 -32.16 11.52
N ILE A 98 14.64 -31.47 10.39
CA ILE A 98 15.93 -30.89 9.99
C ILE A 98 16.19 -29.62 10.82
N ALA A 99 17.09 -29.72 11.82
CA ALA A 99 17.40 -28.65 12.77
C ALA A 99 17.99 -27.36 12.15
N HIS A 100 18.44 -27.39 10.89
CA HIS A 100 19.14 -26.26 10.25
C HIS A 100 18.24 -25.23 9.54
N LEU A 101 16.92 -25.39 9.54
CA LEU A 101 16.01 -24.42 8.91
C LEU A 101 15.67 -23.22 9.81
N GLY A 102 16.08 -23.23 11.09
CA GLY A 102 15.82 -22.14 12.03
C GLY A 102 16.40 -20.80 11.60
N ASP A 103 17.62 -20.80 11.04
CA ASP A 103 18.27 -19.58 10.55
C ASP A 103 17.59 -19.04 9.27
N VAL A 104 17.10 -19.94 8.42
CA VAL A 104 16.39 -19.59 7.18
C VAL A 104 15.01 -18.98 7.48
N THR A 105 14.25 -19.56 8.42
CA THR A 105 12.95 -19.03 8.84
C THR A 105 13.09 -17.66 9.49
N ALA A 106 14.08 -17.48 10.37
CA ALA A 106 14.36 -16.20 11.01
C ALA A 106 14.72 -15.11 9.99
N THR A 107 15.59 -15.43 9.04
CA THR A 107 16.02 -14.49 7.99
C THR A 107 14.86 -14.10 7.07
N THR A 108 14.07 -15.08 6.63
CA THR A 108 12.92 -14.84 5.74
C THR A 108 11.85 -14.00 6.44
N PHE A 109 11.58 -14.28 7.72
CA PHE A 109 10.63 -13.52 8.52
C PHE A 109 11.09 -12.06 8.69
N PHE A 110 12.37 -11.85 9.02
CA PHE A 110 12.93 -10.51 9.18
C PHE A 110 12.84 -9.69 7.88
N ILE A 111 13.19 -10.28 6.73
CA ILE A 111 13.06 -9.64 5.41
C ILE A 111 11.59 -9.31 5.12
N ALA A 112 10.67 -10.22 5.42
CA ALA A 112 9.25 -10.00 5.20
C ALA A 112 8.69 -8.83 6.03
N ILE A 113 9.08 -8.73 7.31
CA ILE A 113 8.72 -7.60 8.17
C ILE A 113 9.38 -6.30 7.69
N ALA A 114 10.64 -6.33 7.25
CA ALA A 114 11.30 -5.15 6.68
C ALA A 114 10.56 -4.63 5.43
N LEU A 115 10.16 -5.52 4.51
CA LEU A 115 9.35 -5.19 3.35
C LEU A 115 7.99 -4.58 3.75
N LEU A 116 7.34 -5.14 4.78
CA LEU A 116 6.10 -4.62 5.32
C LEU A 116 6.28 -3.18 5.84
N MET A 117 7.34 -2.93 6.60
CA MET A 117 7.66 -1.60 7.13
C MET A 117 7.87 -0.59 6.01
N VAL A 118 8.61 -0.96 4.95
CA VAL A 118 8.79 -0.10 3.78
C VAL A 118 7.45 0.18 3.09
N ALA A 119 6.58 -0.84 2.92
CA ALA A 119 5.26 -0.66 2.34
C ALA A 119 4.36 0.29 3.16
N LEU A 120 4.42 0.20 4.50
CA LEU A 120 3.72 1.11 5.39
C LEU A 120 4.22 2.56 5.28
N ILE A 121 5.52 2.76 5.06
CA ILE A 121 6.07 4.10 4.80
C ILE A 121 5.49 4.67 3.49
N TYR A 122 5.38 3.87 2.43
CA TYR A 122 4.73 4.31 1.20
C TYR A 122 3.25 4.67 1.41
N LEU A 123 2.52 3.86 2.17
CA LEU A 123 1.13 4.15 2.56
C LEU A 123 1.02 5.46 3.36
N LEU A 124 1.95 5.70 4.29
CA LEU A 124 2.01 6.92 5.09
C LEU A 124 2.27 8.15 4.20
N LEU A 125 3.24 8.05 3.28
CA LEU A 125 3.57 9.13 2.34
C LEU A 125 2.37 9.45 1.44
N GLU A 126 1.67 8.44 0.93
CA GLU A 126 0.45 8.62 0.14
C GLU A 126 -0.65 9.31 0.95
N THR A 127 -0.90 8.84 2.17
CA THR A 127 -1.94 9.41 3.03
C THR A 127 -1.65 10.86 3.38
N ARG A 128 -0.37 11.21 3.62
CA ARG A 128 0.04 12.60 3.85
C ARG A 128 -0.13 13.47 2.60
N LEU A 129 0.18 12.93 1.42
CA LEU A 129 -0.04 13.66 0.17
C LEU A 129 -1.52 13.98 -0.04
N VAL A 130 -2.42 13.02 0.22
CA VAL A 130 -3.87 13.22 0.16
C VAL A 130 -4.36 14.24 1.19
N ALA A 131 -3.88 14.13 2.43
CA ALA A 131 -4.22 15.08 3.49
C ALA A 131 -3.78 16.50 3.14
N SER A 132 -2.65 16.66 2.43
CA SER A 132 -2.19 17.97 1.96
C SER A 132 -3.04 18.55 0.82
N THR A 133 -3.63 17.70 -0.04
CA THR A 133 -4.54 18.15 -1.12
C THR A 133 -5.97 18.43 -0.64
N LEU A 134 -6.36 17.88 0.51
CA LEU A 134 -7.60 18.21 1.20
C LEU A 134 -7.53 19.52 1.98
N ARG A 135 -6.36 20.17 2.08
CA ARG A 135 -6.30 21.56 2.55
C ARG A 135 -7.02 22.40 1.50
N LEU A 136 -8.26 22.76 1.81
CA LEU A 136 -9.10 23.64 1.01
C LEU A 136 -8.28 24.87 0.62
N PRO A 137 -8.25 25.25 -0.67
CA PRO A 137 -7.67 26.51 -1.09
C PRO A 137 -8.23 27.63 -0.20
N PRO A 138 -7.39 28.54 0.32
CA PRO A 138 -7.85 29.60 1.23
C PRO A 138 -8.96 30.48 0.63
N GLU A 139 -9.07 30.51 -0.69
CA GLU A 139 -10.16 31.15 -1.44
C GLU A 139 -11.55 30.58 -1.11
N PHE A 140 -11.66 29.27 -0.81
CA PHE A 140 -12.92 28.64 -0.38
C PHE A 140 -13.18 28.74 1.12
N LEU A 141 -12.21 29.21 1.90
CA LEU A 141 -12.34 29.32 3.36
C LEU A 141 -13.00 30.63 3.79
N GLU A 142 -13.32 31.54 2.85
CA GLU A 142 -13.98 32.84 3.10
C GLU A 142 -13.44 33.54 4.36
N LEU A 143 -12.11 33.52 4.58
CA LEU A 143 -11.49 33.98 5.83
C LEU A 143 -11.71 35.48 6.12
N GLU A 144 -12.20 36.23 5.15
CA GLU A 144 -12.58 37.64 5.27
C GLU A 144 -14.00 37.85 5.82
N ARG A 145 -14.86 36.81 5.86
CA ARG A 145 -16.23 36.91 6.38
C ARG A 145 -16.22 36.79 7.90
N LYS A 146 -16.37 37.93 8.59
CA LYS A 146 -16.39 38.03 10.06
C LYS A 146 -17.77 37.73 10.68
N ASP A 147 -18.70 37.21 9.89
CA ASP A 147 -20.12 37.10 10.25
C ASP A 147 -20.53 35.69 10.73
N LEU A 148 -19.54 34.82 10.98
CA LEU A 148 -19.63 33.49 11.60
C LEU A 148 -18.85 33.47 12.91
#